data_AF-A0A6I1FAI3-F1
#
_entry.id   AF-A0A6I1FAI3-F1
#
_cell.length_a   1.000
_cell.length_b   1.000
_cell.length_c   1.000
_cell.angle_alpha   90.00
_cell.angle_beta   90.00
_cell.angle_gamma   90.00
#
_symmetry.space_group_name_H-M   'P 1'
#
loop_
_entity.id
_entity.type
_entity.pdbx_description
1 polymer ?
#
loop_
_entity_poly.entity_id
_entity_poly.type
_entity_poly.pdbx_seq_one_letter_code
_entity_poly.pdbx_strand_id
1 'polypeptide(L)'
;EWIKRMESFGFQTSGYVDRHFFESLYARVAPQILFEFATDGPGFMGDEPYETLGEKLSLPPFLEPKREEIEQSVRPIDTVRSTKEFIKE
;
A
#
# COMPACT_ATOMS: atom_id res chain seq x y z
N GLU A 1 -6.14 -0.22 -19.47
CA GLU A 1 -6.11 0.89 -20.45
C GLU A 1 -4.84 1.74 -20.33
N TRP A 2 -4.54 2.27 -19.14
CA TRP A 2 -3.40 3.15 -18.89
C TRP A 2 -2.04 2.59 -19.28
N ILE A 3 -1.77 1.29 -19.05
CA ILE A 3 -0.51 0.64 -19.46
C ILE A 3 -0.25 0.84 -20.97
N LYS A 4 -1.20 0.43 -21.81
CA LYS A 4 -1.12 0.59 -23.27
C LYS A 4 -0.98 2.05 -23.69
N ARG A 5 -1.66 2.96 -22.98
CA ARG A 5 -1.59 4.41 -23.25
C ARG A 5 -0.21 4.97 -22.95
N MET A 6 0.40 4.60 -21.83
CA MET A 6 1.75 5.04 -21.47
C MET A 6 2.79 4.47 -22.44
N GLU A 7 2.66 3.19 -22.81
CA GLU A 7 3.49 2.55 -23.83
C GLU A 7 3.38 3.25 -25.20
N SER A 8 2.18 3.70 -25.59
CA SER A 8 2.01 4.44 -26.85
C SER A 8 2.72 5.80 -26.89
N PHE A 9 3.00 6.39 -25.73
CA PHE A 9 3.81 7.60 -25.61
C PHE A 9 5.32 7.32 -25.50
N GLY A 10 5.74 6.05 -25.57
CA GLY A 10 7.13 5.62 -25.47
C GLY A 10 7.66 5.47 -24.04
N PHE A 11 6.78 5.55 -23.03
CA PHE A 11 7.21 5.32 -21.65
C PHE A 11 7.39 3.82 -21.38
N GLN A 12 8.47 3.48 -20.70
CA GLN A 12 8.62 2.18 -20.06
C GLN A 12 7.75 2.12 -18.81
N THR A 13 7.00 1.03 -18.65
CA THR A 13 6.12 0.83 -17.51
C THR A 13 6.47 -0.46 -16.76
N SER A 14 6.04 -0.57 -15.51
CA SER A 14 6.10 -1.83 -14.75
C SER A 14 5.15 -2.91 -15.27
N GLY A 15 4.23 -2.56 -16.18
CA GLY A 15 3.02 -3.34 -16.38
C GLY A 15 2.08 -3.27 -15.16
N TYR A 16 1.17 -4.23 -15.08
CA TYR A 16 0.19 -4.36 -13.98
C TYR A 16 0.87 -4.91 -12.72
N VAL A 17 0.59 -4.30 -11.57
CA VAL A 17 1.07 -4.75 -10.27
C VAL A 17 -0.10 -4.76 -9.28
N ASP A 18 -0.39 -5.93 -8.72
CA ASP A 18 -1.35 -6.13 -7.63
C ASP A 18 -0.71 -5.74 -6.28
N ARG A 19 -1.31 -4.77 -5.59
CA ARG A 19 -0.87 -4.27 -4.27
C ARG A 19 -1.81 -4.71 -3.15
N HIS A 20 -2.62 -5.75 -3.38
CA HIS A 20 -3.63 -6.30 -2.48
C HIS A 20 -4.84 -5.38 -2.24
N PHE A 21 -4.60 -4.11 -1.87
CA PHE A 21 -5.64 -3.12 -1.61
C PHE A 21 -6.03 -2.29 -2.84
N PHE A 22 -5.19 -2.30 -3.88
CA PHE A 22 -5.40 -1.62 -5.14
C PHE A 22 -4.50 -2.23 -6.21
N GLU A 23 -4.77 -1.85 -7.46
CA GLU A 23 -3.97 -2.22 -8.61
C GLU A 23 -3.15 -1.01 -9.04
N SER A 24 -1.92 -1.22 -9.51
CA SER A 24 -1.00 -0.13 -9.82
C SER A 24 -0.23 -0.34 -11.13
N LEU A 25 0.23 0.78 -11.70
CA LEU A 25 1.24 0.83 -12.77
C LEU A 25 2.26 1.92 -12.41
N TYR A 26 3.53 1.67 -12.68
CA TYR A 26 4.61 2.63 -12.45
C TYR A 26 5.26 3.05 -13.77
N ALA A 27 5.52 4.35 -13.94
CA ALA A 27 6.21 4.90 -15.10
C ALA A 27 7.08 6.11 -14.72
N ARG A 28 8.26 6.22 -15.34
CA ARG A 28 9.13 7.40 -15.18
C ARG A 28 8.78 8.43 -16.24
N VAL A 29 8.02 9.45 -15.86
CA VAL A 29 7.54 10.50 -16.79
C VAL A 29 8.48 11.71 -16.88
N ALA A 30 9.44 11.82 -15.95
CA ALA A 30 10.47 12.86 -15.94
C ALA A 30 11.77 12.31 -15.32
N PRO A 31 12.93 12.96 -15.54
CA PRO A 31 14.18 12.55 -14.93
C PRO A 31 14.05 12.43 -13.41
N GLN A 32 14.29 11.22 -12.90
CA GLN A 32 14.27 10.89 -11.46
C GLN A 32 12.88 10.93 -10.80
N ILE A 33 11.79 11.17 -11.53
CA ILE A 33 10.42 11.16 -10.97
C ILE A 33 9.69 9.89 -11.41
N LEU A 34 9.28 9.08 -10.43
CA LEU A 34 8.47 7.87 -10.63
C LEU A 34 7.02 8.21 -10.32
N PHE A 35 6.13 8.06 -11.30
CA PHE A 35 4.69 8.17 -11.10
C PHE A 35 4.10 6.79 -10.89
N GLU A 36 3.09 6.75 -10.04
CA GLU A 36 2.20 5.62 -9.83
C GLU A 36 0.79 6.00 -10.27
N PHE A 37 0.16 5.12 -11.03
CA PHE A 37 -1.26 5.19 -11.36
C PHE A 37 -1.93 4.05 -10.61
N ALA A 38 -2.70 4.38 -9.59
CA ALA A 38 -3.39 3.43 -8.72
C ALA A 38 -4.90 3.47 -8.95
N THR A 39 -5.56 2.32 -8.80
CA THR A 39 -7.03 2.25 -8.80
C THR A 39 -7.60 2.75 -7.47
N ASP A 40 -8.82 3.28 -7.50
CA ASP A 40 -9.51 3.76 -6.28
C ASP A 40 -9.89 2.63 -5.31
N GLY A 41 -10.11 1.41 -5.82
CA GLY A 41 -10.52 0.24 -5.03
C GLY A 41 -9.61 -0.97 -5.26
N PRO A 42 -9.81 -2.06 -4.49
CA PRO A 42 -10.89 -2.28 -3.52
C PRO A 42 -10.83 -1.46 -2.21
N GLY A 43 -9.65 -0.94 -1.85
CA GLY A 43 -9.43 -0.19 -0.62
C GLY A 43 -9.08 -1.08 0.59
N PHE A 44 -8.95 -0.46 1.76
CA PHE A 44 -8.40 -1.09 2.96
C PHE A 44 -9.44 -1.75 3.89
N MET A 45 -10.73 -1.71 3.55
CA MET A 45 -11.78 -2.28 4.42
C MET A 45 -12.00 -3.80 4.21
N GLY A 46 -11.10 -4.46 3.49
CA GLY A 46 -11.24 -5.88 3.16
C GLY A 46 -10.87 -6.83 4.30
N ASP A 47 -9.93 -6.42 5.15
CA ASP A 47 -9.29 -7.22 6.20
C ASP A 47 -9.67 -6.78 7.62
N GLU A 48 -10.05 -5.51 7.81
CA GLU A 48 -10.41 -4.95 9.12
C GLU A 48 -11.67 -4.07 9.07
N PRO A 49 -12.49 -4.06 10.15
CA PRO A 49 -13.57 -3.09 10.27
C PRO A 49 -12.99 -1.68 10.42
N TYR A 50 -13.77 -0.67 9.99
CA TYR A 50 -13.34 0.73 9.97
C TYR A 50 -12.86 1.23 11.34
N GLU A 51 -13.49 0.77 12.42
CA GLU A 51 -13.23 1.21 13.78
C GLU A 51 -11.83 0.86 14.28
N THR A 52 -11.25 -0.23 13.77
CA THR A 52 -9.93 -0.74 14.18
C THR A 52 -8.92 -0.74 13.03
N LEU A 53 -9.23 -0.06 11.91
CA LEU A 53 -8.42 -0.11 10.71
C LEU A 53 -7.01 0.43 10.98
N GLY A 54 -6.01 -0.40 10.71
CA GLY A 54 -4.60 -0.06 10.90
C GLY A 54 -4.07 -0.33 12.32
N GLU A 55 -4.89 -0.93 13.19
CA GLU A 55 -4.43 -1.33 14.52
C GLU A 55 -3.60 -2.63 14.50
N LYS A 56 -3.74 -3.48 13.47
CA LYS A 56 -2.93 -4.71 13.34
C LYS A 56 -1.99 -4.67 12.15
N LEU A 57 -0.98 -5.54 12.20
CA LEU A 57 -0.11 -5.79 11.06
C LEU A 57 -0.88 -6.58 10.00
N SER A 58 -1.34 -5.87 8.97
CA SER A 58 -1.93 -6.46 7.79
C SER A 58 -0.85 -7.02 6.86
N LEU A 59 -1.08 -8.23 6.36
CA LEU A 59 -0.21 -8.92 5.42
C LEU A 59 -1.05 -9.36 4.21
N PRO A 60 -0.53 -9.26 2.99
CA PRO A 60 -1.22 -9.84 1.86
C PRO A 60 -1.27 -11.37 2.02
N PRO A 61 -2.30 -12.05 1.48
CA PRO A 61 -2.54 -13.49 1.72
C PRO A 61 -1.34 -14.40 1.44
N PHE A 62 -0.49 -14.04 0.48
CA PHE A 62 0.70 -14.83 0.13
C PHE A 62 1.85 -14.71 1.15
N LEU A 63 1.79 -13.76 2.09
CA LEU A 63 2.75 -13.60 3.19
C LEU A 63 2.23 -14.09 4.53
N GLU A 64 0.92 -14.34 4.67
CA GLU A 64 0.32 -14.88 5.90
C GLU A 64 1.02 -16.14 6.46
N PRO A 65 1.48 -17.12 5.64
CA PRO A 65 2.21 -18.28 6.16
C PRO A 65 3.52 -17.94 6.87
N LYS A 66 4.04 -16.71 6.74
CA LYS A 66 5.27 -16.22 7.35
C LYS A 66 5.04 -15.16 8.42
N ARG A 67 3.80 -14.99 8.89
CA ARG A 67 3.43 -13.95 9.85
C ARG A 67 4.35 -13.89 11.07
N GLU A 68 4.59 -15.02 11.73
CA GLU A 68 5.42 -15.07 12.94
C GLU A 68 6.86 -14.57 12.70
N GLU A 69 7.45 -14.94 11.56
CA GLU A 69 8.80 -14.48 11.18
C GLU A 69 8.82 -12.97 10.91
N ILE A 70 7.80 -12.47 10.20
CA ILE A 70 7.69 -11.04 9.87
C ILE A 70 7.48 -10.22 11.14
N GLU A 71 6.58 -10.64 12.02
CA GLU A 71 6.28 -9.95 13.29
C GLU A 71 7.51 -9.85 14.20
N GLN A 72 8.41 -10.83 14.17
CA GLN A 72 9.68 -10.78 14.91
C GLN A 72 10.71 -9.82 14.30
N SER A 73 10.64 -9.58 12.98
CA SER A 73 11.59 -8.73 12.25
C SER A 73 11.25 -7.24 12.33
N VAL A 74 9.98 -6.91 12.56
CA VAL A 74 9.50 -5.53 12.60
C VAL A 74 9.68 -4.92 13.98
N ARG A 75 10.10 -3.65 14.02
CA ARG A 75 10.12 -2.89 15.28
C ARG A 75 8.68 -2.70 15.77
N PRO A 76 8.37 -2.95 17.06
CA PRO A 76 7.06 -2.68 17.62
C PRO A 76 6.67 -1.19 17.49
N ILE A 77 5.41 -0.95 17.13
CA ILE A 77 4.78 0.38 17.07
C ILE A 77 3.47 0.29 17.86
N ASP A 78 3.18 1.29 18.69
CA ASP A 78 1.88 1.42 19.33
C ASP A 78 0.88 1.94 18.28
N THR A 79 0.09 1.02 17.74
CA THR A 79 -0.88 1.25 16.66
C THR A 79 -2.29 1.53 17.17
N VAL A 80 -2.53 1.30 18.47
CA VAL A 80 -3.85 1.54 19.08
C VAL A 80 -4.14 3.03 19.06
N ARG A 81 -5.36 3.40 18.66
CA ARG A 81 -5.74 4.80 18.56
C ARG A 81 -5.53 5.52 19.90
N SER A 82 -4.58 6.44 19.92
CA SER A 82 -4.27 7.23 21.11
C SER A 82 -5.43 8.16 21.45
N THR A 83 -6.02 7.99 22.64
CA THR A 83 -6.91 8.99 23.26
C THR A 83 -6.13 10.09 23.99
N LYS A 84 -4.79 10.13 23.86
CA LYS A 84 -3.94 11.11 24.54
C LYS A 84 -4.14 12.50 23.92
N GLU A 85 -4.52 13.47 24.75
CA GLU A 85 -4.50 14.88 24.38
C GLU A 85 -3.05 15.40 24.44
N PHE A 86 -2.52 15.83 23.31
CA PHE A 86 -1.22 16.50 23.26
C PHE A 86 -1.41 17.99 23.54
N ILE A 87 -1.11 18.42 24.76
CA ILE A 87 -1.04 19.85 25.08
C ILE A 87 0.30 20.36 24.54
N LYS A 88 0.22 21.21 23.52
CA LYS A 88 1.39 21.88 22.96
C LYS A 88 1.84 22.98 23.93
N GLU A 89 3.13 22.98 24.28
CA GLU A 89 3.77 24.08 25.05
C GLU A 89 3.64 25.44 24.36
#